data_AF-A0A941EPY0-F1
#
_entry.id   AF-A0A941EPY0-F1
#
_cell.length_a   1.000
_cell.length_b   1.000
_cell.length_c   1.000
_cell.angle_alpha   90.00
_cell.angle_beta   90.00
_cell.angle_gamma   90.00
#
_symmetry.space_group_name_H-M   'P 1'
#
loop_
_entity.id
_entity.type
_entity.pdbx_description
1 polymer ?
#
loop_
_entity_poly.entity_id
_entity_poly.type
_entity_poly.pdbx_seq_one_letter_code
_entity_poly.pdbx_strand_id
1 'polypeptide(L)' 'MATPSAPPIPDELDRLLRRMRLPYLRKAAPDVLATARAQRWDPAEVLKVLITEEVVGRDAATRRL' A
#
# COMPACT_ATOMS: atom_id res chain seq x y z
N MET A 1 10.55 -5.52 -21.54
CA MET A 1 11.08 -6.29 -20.40
C MET A 1 10.02 -6.24 -19.31
N ALA A 2 9.54 -7.39 -18.81
CA ALA A 2 8.55 -7.41 -17.73
C ALA A 2 9.25 -7.07 -16.42
N THR A 3 8.82 -6.01 -15.73
CA THR A 3 9.26 -5.73 -14.37
C THR A 3 8.77 -6.85 -13.45
N PRO A 4 9.63 -7.42 -12.59
CA PRO A 4 9.19 -8.44 -11.65
C PRO A 4 8.09 -7.84 -10.75
N SER A 5 6.94 -8.50 -10.70
CA SER A 5 5.84 -8.11 -9.82
C SER A 5 6.28 -8.25 -8.36
N ALA A 6 5.94 -7.27 -7.53
CA ALA A 6 6.20 -7.35 -6.11
C ALA A 6 5.52 -8.59 -5.48
N PRO A 7 6.15 -9.23 -4.47
CA PRO A 7 5.54 -10.33 -3.76
C PRO A 7 4.25 -9.87 -3.06
N PRO A 8 3.22 -10.73 -2.98
CA PRO A 8 2.00 -10.40 -2.28
C PRO A 8 2.28 -10.15 -0.79
N ILE A 9 1.46 -9.30 -0.17
CA ILE A 9 1.48 -9.13 1.28
C ILE A 9 1.01 -10.41 2.00
N PRO A 10 1.45 -10.67 3.24
CA PRO A 10 0.98 -11.82 4.00
C PRO A 10 -0.55 -11.84 4.17
N ASP A 11 -1.16 -13.02 4.12
CA ASP A 11 -2.63 -13.19 4.18
C ASP A 11 -3.27 -12.56 5.42
N GLU A 12 -2.59 -12.63 6.57
CA GLU A 12 -3.06 -12.00 7.81
C GLU A 12 -3.16 -10.49 7.66
N LEU A 13 -2.17 -9.86 7.04
CA LEU A 13 -2.18 -8.43 6.76
C LEU A 13 -3.28 -8.09 5.75
N ASP A 14 -3.45 -8.85 4.67
CA ASP A 14 -4.53 -8.63 3.69
C ASP A 14 -5.92 -8.67 4.37
N ARG A 15 -6.17 -9.64 5.26
CA ARG A 15 -7.42 -9.74 6.03
C ARG A 15 -7.65 -8.52 6.92
N LEU A 16 -6.62 -8.04 7.63
CA LEU A 16 -6.71 -6.84 8.47
C LEU A 16 -7.04 -5.60 7.62
N LEU A 17 -6.37 -5.41 6.49
CA LEU A 17 -6.59 -4.27 5.60
C LEU A 17 -8.00 -4.27 4.99
N ARG A 18 -8.54 -5.45 4.68
CA ARG A 18 -9.95 -5.59 4.26
C ARG A 18 -10.92 -5.22 5.37
N ARG A 19 -10.70 -5.71 6.59
CA ARG A 19 -11.55 -5.38 7.75
C ARG A 19 -11.56 -3.89 8.04
N MET A 20 -10.42 -3.23 7.94
CA MET A 20 -10.29 -1.79 8.16
C MET A 20 -10.76 -0.94 6.97
N ARG A 21 -11.14 -1.58 5.85
CA ARG A 21 -11.54 -0.91 4.61
C ARG A 21 -10.46 0.05 4.10
N LEU A 22 -9.24 -0.46 3.94
CA LEU A 22 -8.08 0.27 3.40
C LEU A 22 -7.72 -0.23 1.99
N PRO A 23 -8.59 -0.05 0.97
CA PRO A 23 -8.42 -0.66 -0.34
C PRO A 23 -7.23 -0.12 -1.12
N TYR A 24 -6.88 1.16 -0.96
CA TYR A 24 -5.81 1.79 -1.73
C TYR A 24 -4.45 1.46 -1.11
N LEU A 25 -4.35 1.50 0.22
CA LEU A 25 -3.18 1.00 0.94
C LEU A 25 -2.90 -0.46 0.56
N ARG A 26 -3.92 -1.32 0.61
CA ARG A 26 -3.79 -2.74 0.26
C ARG A 26 -3.31 -2.94 -1.18
N LYS A 27 -3.71 -2.07 -2.10
CA LYS A 27 -3.26 -2.10 -3.50
C LYS A 27 -1.79 -1.67 -3.62
N ALA A 28 -1.36 -0.64 -2.89
CA ALA A 28 0.00 -0.11 -2.94
C ALA A 28 1.02 -0.93 -2.13
N ALA A 29 0.56 -1.67 -1.11
CA ALA A 29 1.44 -2.33 -0.14
C ALA A 29 2.48 -3.29 -0.74
N PRO A 30 2.17 -4.16 -1.72
CA PRO A 30 3.18 -5.05 -2.30
C PRO A 30 4.39 -4.29 -2.84
N ASP A 31 4.15 -3.28 -3.67
CA ASP A 31 5.20 -2.50 -4.33
C ASP A 31 5.97 -1.65 -3.32
N VAL A 32 5.26 -0.93 -2.44
CA VAL A 32 5.90 -0.07 -1.43
C VAL A 32 6.80 -0.88 -0.49
N LEU A 33 6.35 -2.05 -0.03
CA LEU A 33 7.16 -2.90 0.87
C LEU A 33 8.37 -3.50 0.16
N ALA A 34 8.23 -3.90 -1.11
CA ALA A 34 9.35 -4.38 -1.90
C ALA A 34 10.41 -3.29 -2.11
N THR A 35 9.98 -2.08 -2.48
CA THR A 35 10.85 -0.90 -2.63
C THR A 35 11.50 -0.51 -1.31
N ALA A 36 10.73 -0.41 -0.23
CA ALA A 36 11.24 -0.05 1.09
C ALA A 36 12.30 -1.04 1.59
N ARG A 37 12.10 -2.35 1.35
CA ARG A 37 13.09 -3.37 1.68
C ARG A 37 14.37 -3.21 0.86
N ALA A 38 14.24 -3.02 -0.45
CA ALA A 38 15.39 -2.87 -1.36
C ALA A 38 16.21 -1.62 -1.04
N GLN A 39 15.54 -0.54 -0.67
CA GLN A 39 16.15 0.76 -0.41
C GLN A 39 16.39 1.03 1.09
N ARG A 40 16.05 0.09 1.97
CA ARG A 40 16.18 0.18 3.44
C ARG A 40 15.58 1.47 4.01
N TRP A 41 14.33 1.73 3.66
CA TRP A 41 13.61 2.89 4.17
C TRP A 41 13.42 2.84 5.69
N ASP A 42 13.29 4.01 6.28
CA ASP A 42 12.81 4.16 7.65
C ASP A 42 11.37 3.62 7.76
N PRO A 43 11.02 2.86 8.81
CA PRO A 43 9.67 2.32 8.97
C PRO A 43 8.56 3.38 9.00
N ALA A 44 8.83 4.58 9.54
CA ALA A 44 7.85 5.66 9.55
C ALA A 44 7.60 6.21 8.15
N GLU A 45 8.61 6.24 7.27
CA GLU A 45 8.43 6.64 5.87
C GLU A 45 7.54 5.65 5.11
N VAL A 46 7.70 4.34 5.36
CA VAL A 46 6.81 3.32 4.80
C VAL A 46 5.36 3.56 5.22
N LEU A 47 5.12 3.79 6.51
CA LEU A 47 3.78 4.09 7.02
C LEU A 47 3.21 5.36 6.40
N LYS A 48 4.01 6.42 6.31
CA LYS A 48 3.59 7.69 5.72
C LYS A 48 3.16 7.53 4.27
N VAL A 49 3.93 6.82 3.44
CA VAL A 49 3.58 6.56 2.04
C VAL A 49 2.29 5.75 1.94
N LEU A 50 2.18 4.65 2.68
CA LEU A 50 1.01 3.78 2.67
C LEU A 50 -0.29 4.49 3.09
N ILE A 51 -0.22 5.32 4.13
CA ILE A 51 -1.37 6.11 4.60
C ILE A 51 -1.69 7.23 3.61
N THR A 52 -0.69 7.84 2.98
CA THR A 52 -0.91 8.86 1.94
C THR A 52 -1.66 8.29 0.74
N GLU A 53 -1.29 7.09 0.27
CA GLU A 53 -2.01 6.40 -0.81
C GLU A 53 -3.49 6.15 -0.47
N GLU A 54 -3.78 5.83 0.80
CA GLU A 54 -5.16 5.69 1.26
C GLU A 54 -5.93 7.00 1.23
N VAL A 55 -5.34 8.09 1.72
CA VAL A 55 -5.96 9.43 1.69
C VAL A 55 -6.24 9.86 0.25
N VAL A 56 -5.23 9.80 -0.61
CA VAL A 56 -5.35 10.19 -2.04
C VAL A 56 -6.42 9.37 -2.74
N GLY A 57 -6.46 8.05 -2.51
CA GLY A 57 -7.46 7.19 -3.10
C GLY A 57 -8.89 7.51 -2.67
N ARG A 58 -9.08 7.81 -1.37
CA ARG A 58 -10.38 8.22 -0.82
C ARG A 58 -10.83 9.58 -1.34
N ASP A 59 -9.92 10.54 -1.41
CA ASP A 59 -10.20 11.87 -1.96
C ASP A 59 -10.62 11.77 -3.43
N ALA A 60 -9.90 10.97 -4.21
CA ALA A 60 -10.23 10.73 -5.61
C ALA A 60 -11.59 10.02 -5.79
N ALA A 61 -11.96 9.11 -4.90
CA ALA A 61 -13.28 8.47 -4.94
C ALA A 61 -14.41 9.40 -4.51
N THR A 62 -14.17 10.24 -3.50
CA THR A 62 -15.15 11.23 -3.02
C THR A 62 -15.41 12.29 -4.07
N ARG A 63 -14.38 12.75 -4.78
CA ARG A 63 -14.49 13.75 -5.86
C ARG A 63 -15.14 13.21 -7.15
N ARG A 64 -15.35 11.89 -7.24
CA ARG A 64 -16.03 11.23 -8.37
C ARG A 64 -17.53 11.01 -8.12
N LEU A 65 -18.01 11.30 -6.91
CA LEU A 65 -19.44 11.37 -6.58
C LEU A 65 -19.95 12.78 -6.86
#